data_AF-A0A4U9DGT6-F1
#
_entry.id   AF-A0A4U9DGT6-F1
#
_cell.length_a   1.000
_cell.length_b   1.000
_cell.length_c   1.000
_cell.angle_alpha   90.00
_cell.angle_beta   90.00
_cell.angle_gamma   90.00
#
_symmetry.space_group_name_H-M   'P 1'
#
loop_
_entity.id
_entity.type
_entity.pdbx_description
1 polymer ?
#
loop_
_entity_poly.entity_id
_entity_poly.type
_entity_poly.pdbx_seq_one_letter_code
_entity_poly.pdbx_strand_id
1 'polypeptide(L)' 'MTKSELIERLASQQSHIPAKAVEDAVKEMLEHMASTLAQGERIEIRGFGSFSFALPSTSHRA' A
#
# COMPACT_ATOMS: atom_id res chain seq x y z
N MET A 1 12.77 -2.11 -6.88
CA MET A 1 11.63 -3.03 -6.75
C MET A 1 10.45 -2.41 -7.45
N THR A 2 10.00 -3.01 -8.56
CA THR A 2 8.76 -2.61 -9.24
C THR A 2 7.57 -3.39 -8.65
N LYS A 3 6.33 -2.98 -8.98
CA LYS A 3 5.12 -3.72 -8.60
C LYS A 3 5.16 -5.16 -9.12
N SER A 4 5.59 -5.36 -10.36
CA SER A 4 5.69 -6.70 -10.98
C SER A 4 6.72 -7.58 -10.26
N GLU A 5 7.89 -7.02 -9.94
CA GLU A 5 8.93 -7.75 -9.19
C GLU A 5 8.44 -8.19 -7.79
N LEU A 6 7.61 -7.38 -7.12
CA LEU A 6 6.99 -7.75 -5.84
C LEU A 6 6.02 -8.92 -6.01
N ILE A 7 5.16 -8.87 -7.03
CA ILE A 7 4.17 -9.93 -7.31
C ILE A 7 4.88 -11.26 -7.61
N GLU A 8 5.92 -11.23 -8.44
CA GLU A 8 6.73 -12.42 -8.76
C GLU A 8 7.39 -13.01 -7.51
N ARG A 9 7.96 -12.16 -6.64
CA ARG A 9 8.56 -12.61 -5.38
C ARG A 9 7.54 -13.20 -4.42
N LEU A 10 6.33 -12.66 -4.34
CA LEU A 10 5.27 -13.21 -3.49
C LEU A 10 4.70 -14.51 -4.05
N ALA A 11 4.46 -14.59 -5.36
CA ALA A 11 3.96 -15.79 -6.02
C ALA A 11 4.96 -16.96 -5.92
N SER A 12 6.26 -16.68 -6.05
CA SER A 12 7.31 -17.71 -5.88
C SER A 12 7.44 -18.21 -4.43
N GLN A 13 7.16 -17.37 -3.43
CA GLN A 13 7.15 -17.77 -2.01
C GLN A 13 5.89 -18.55 -1.63
N GLN A 14 4.77 -18.30 -2.31
CA GLN A 14 3.47 -18.87 -2.01
C GLN A 14 3.02 -19.85 -3.11
N SER A 15 3.75 -20.95 -3.27
CA SER A 15 3.52 -21.93 -4.35
C SER A 15 2.12 -22.59 -4.37
N HIS A 16 1.39 -22.51 -3.25
CA HIS A 16 0.02 -23.04 -3.13
C HIS A 16 -1.07 -22.02 -3.52
N ILE A 17 -0.69 -20.76 -3.78
CA ILE A 17 -1.61 -19.70 -4.21
C ILE A 17 -1.42 -19.48 -5.71
N PRO A 18 -2.50 -19.47 -6.52
CA PRO A 18 -2.39 -19.15 -7.94
C PRO A 18 -1.75 -17.77 -8.14
N ALA A 19 -0.77 -17.65 -9.05
CA ALA A 19 -0.08 -16.38 -9.31
C ALA A 19 -1.05 -15.25 -9.65
N LYS A 20 -2.15 -15.55 -10.34
CA LYS A 20 -3.20 -14.57 -10.63
C LYS A 20 -3.89 -14.03 -9.37
N ALA A 21 -4.13 -14.88 -8.39
CA ALA A 21 -4.71 -14.47 -7.12
C ALA A 21 -3.74 -13.58 -6.30
N VAL A 22 -2.44 -13.86 -6.38
CA VAL A 22 -1.41 -12.99 -5.77
C VAL A 22 -1.39 -11.62 -6.46
N GLU A 23 -1.43 -11.59 -7.79
CA GLU A 23 -1.49 -10.35 -8.57
C GLU A 23 -2.72 -9.51 -8.18
N ASP A 24 -3.89 -10.14 -8.15
CA ASP A 24 -5.16 -9.47 -7.85
C ASP A 24 -5.17 -8.95 -6.42
N ALA A 25 -4.70 -9.74 -5.43
CA ALA A 25 -4.59 -9.31 -4.04
C ALA A 25 -3.65 -8.10 -3.86
N VAL A 26 -2.48 -8.11 -4.51
CA VAL A 26 -1.53 -6.98 -4.43
C VAL A 26 -2.16 -5.72 -5.05
N LYS A 27 -2.87 -5.87 -6.17
CA LYS A 27 -3.56 -4.74 -6.81
C LYS A 27 -4.65 -4.18 -5.90
N GLU A 28 -5.47 -5.04 -5.31
CA GLU A 28 -6.56 -4.65 -4.41
C GLU A 28 -6.03 -3.95 -3.15
N MET A 29 -4.97 -4.49 -2.53
CA MET A 29 -4.34 -3.86 -1.36
C MET A 29 -3.87 -2.44 -1.66
N LEU A 30 -3.19 -2.23 -2.79
CA LEU A 30 -2.70 -0.90 -3.18
C LEU A 30 -3.85 0.07 -3.48
N GLU A 31 -4.90 -0.41 -4.14
CA GLU A 31 -6.10 0.40 -4.43
C GLU A 31 -6.80 0.81 -3.13
N HIS A 32 -6.98 -0.13 -2.20
CA HIS A 32 -7.57 0.16 -0.89
C HIS A 32 -6.73 1.17 -0.10
N MET A 33 -5.40 1.04 -0.11
CA MET A 33 -4.53 2.02 0.54
C MET A 33 -4.67 3.41 -0.10
N ALA A 34 -4.71 3.48 -1.44
CA ALA A 34 -4.89 4.74 -2.15
C ALA A 34 -6.24 5.39 -1.83
N SER A 35 -7.33 4.62 -1.85
CA SER A 35 -8.67 5.10 -1.52
C SER A 35 -8.77 5.58 -0.07
N THR A 36 -8.22 4.83 0.87
CA THR A 36 -8.20 5.19 2.30
C THR A 36 -7.49 6.54 2.52
N LEU A 37 -6.33 6.73 1.89
CA LEU A 37 -5.59 7.99 1.97
C LEU A 37 -6.32 9.14 1.27
N ALA A 38 -7.00 8.88 0.15
CA ALA A 38 -7.80 9.89 -0.55
C ALA A 38 -9.01 10.36 0.26
N GLN A 39 -9.53 9.52 1.15
CA GLN A 39 -10.59 9.86 2.11
C GLN A 39 -10.06 10.66 3.32
N GLY A 40 -8.76 10.91 3.39
CA GLY A 40 -8.12 11.61 4.51
C GLY A 40 -7.90 10.73 5.74
N GLU A 41 -8.11 9.42 5.63
CA GLU A 41 -7.89 8.48 6.71
C GLU A 41 -6.41 8.10 6.84
N ARG A 42 -6.03 7.61 8.02
CA ARG A 42 -4.66 7.17 8.33
C ARG A 42 -4.59 5.65 8.28
N ILE A 43 -3.54 5.14 7.61
CA ILE A 43 -3.21 3.71 7.57
C ILE A 43 -2.06 3.45 8.54
N GLU A 44 -2.20 2.46 9.42
CA GLU A 44 -1.13 2.02 10.31
C GLU A 44 -0.91 0.52 10.19
N ILE A 45 0.32 0.14 9.85
CA ILE A 45 0.75 -1.25 9.73
C ILE A 45 1.89 -1.46 10.74
N ARG A 46 1.59 -2.13 11.87
CA ARG A 46 2.58 -2.38 12.94
C ARG A 46 3.79 -3.15 12.40
N GLY A 47 4.98 -2.69 12.73
CA GLY A 47 6.23 -3.27 12.25
C GLY A 47 6.62 -2.87 10.82
N PHE A 48 5.78 -2.09 10.12
CA PHE A 48 6.05 -1.58 8.78
C PHE A 48 6.08 -0.05 8.74
N GLY A 49 5.06 0.61 9.28
CA GLY A 49 4.97 2.07 9.33
C GLY A 49 3.53 2.59 9.32
N SER A 50 3.38 3.90 9.19
CA SER A 50 2.07 4.54 9.03
C SER A 50 2.06 5.53 7.86
N PHE A 51 0.93 5.63 7.18
CA PHE A 51 0.67 6.54 6.08
C PHE A 51 -0.48 7.47 6.45
N SER A 52 -0.29 8.77 6.24
CA SER A 52 -1.30 9.79 6.53
C SER A 52 -1.13 10.97 5.59
N PHE A 53 -2.23 11.66 5.28
CA PHE A 53 -2.16 12.92 4.55
C PHE A 53 -1.60 14.02 5.46
N ALA A 54 -0.44 14.57 5.11
CA ALA A 54 0.08 15.77 5.77
C ALA A 54 -0.41 16.98 4.99
N LEU A 55 -1.26 17.82 5.59
CA LEU A 55 -1.47 19.15 5.05
C LEU A 55 -0.11 19.89 5.11
N PRO A 56 0.29 20.60 4.05
CA PRO A 56 1.47 21.45 4.13
C PRO A 56 1.26 22.40 5.29
N SER A 57 2.16 22.38 6.27
CA SER A 57 2.15 23.32 7.38
C SER A 57 2.24 24.72 6.80
N THR A 58 1.10 25.41 6.68
CA THR A 58 1.07 26.84 6.48
C THR A 58 1.58 27.45 7.78
N SER A 59 2.91 27.62 7.85
CA SER A 59 3.55 28.44 8.84
C SER A 59 3.10 29.88 8.60
N HIS A 60 1.91 30.23 9.10
CA HIS A 60 1.53 31.61 9.34
C HIS A 60 2.35 32.09 10.53
N ARG A 61 3.57 32.54 10.25
CA ARG A 61 4.25 33.48 11.13
C ARG A 61 3.54 34.83 10.99
N ALA A 62 2.85 35.20 12.06
CA ALA A 62 2.54 36.59 12.39
C ALA A 62 3.84 37.37 12.67
#